data_AF-A0A1F4UTR1-F1
#
_entry.id   AF-A0A1F4UTR1-F1
#
_cell.length_a   1.000
_cell.length_b   1.000
_cell.length_c   1.000
_cell.angle_alpha   90.00
_cell.angle_beta   90.00
_cell.angle_gamma   90.00
#
_symmetry.space_group_name_H-M   'P 1'
#
loop_
_entity.id
_entity.type
_entity.pdbx_description
1 polymer ?
#
loop_
_entity_poly.entity_id
_entity_poly.type
_entity_poly.pdbx_seq_one_letter_code
_entity_poly.pdbx_strand_id
1 'polypeptide(L)'
;MPPINKKPIILTIAFIAAVLVSLAAFVTLTKNQRLQSSPPPAYVKKETQKKIIYNPDSDLGTIKNDCREKGGIFNPCGSYCEKDEVCIQICAYTCEFN
;
A
#
# COMPACT_ATOMS: atom_id res chain seq x y z
N MET A 1 -54.78 -23.38 -25.09
CA MET A 1 -53.70 -22.74 -24.29
C MET A 1 -52.38 -23.03 -25.00
N PRO A 2 -51.64 -22.01 -25.48
CA PRO A 2 -50.36 -22.23 -26.14
C PRO A 2 -49.29 -22.71 -25.14
N PRO A 3 -48.39 -23.63 -25.52
CA PRO A 3 -47.33 -24.12 -24.64
C PRO A 3 -46.31 -22.99 -24.40
N ILE A 4 -46.17 -22.57 -23.15
CA ILE A 4 -45.19 -21.55 -22.74
C ILE A 4 -43.79 -22.17 -22.85
N ASN A 5 -43.00 -21.68 -23.81
CA ASN A 5 -41.60 -22.07 -23.98
C ASN A 5 -40.76 -21.43 -22.87
N LYS A 6 -40.34 -22.23 -21.87
CA LYS A 6 -39.64 -21.76 -20.66
C LYS A 6 -38.14 -21.49 -20.87
N LYS A 7 -37.56 -21.96 -21.99
CA LYS A 7 -36.13 -21.81 -22.30
C LYS A 7 -35.62 -20.35 -22.30
N PRO A 8 -36.29 -19.38 -22.95
CA PRO A 8 -35.83 -17.99 -22.93
C PRO A 8 -35.88 -17.36 -21.53
N ILE A 9 -36.85 -17.75 -20.69
CA ILE A 9 -37.02 -17.23 -19.31
C ILE A 9 -35.89 -17.73 -18.40
N ILE A 10 -35.50 -19.00 -18.54
CA ILE A 10 -34.40 -19.58 -17.74
C ILE A 10 -33.06 -18.91 -18.10
N LEU A 11 -32.85 -18.61 -19.39
CA LEU A 11 -31.64 -17.93 -19.88
C LEU A 11 -31.51 -16.50 -19.34
N THR A 12 -32.60 -15.73 -19.29
CA THR A 12 -32.57 -14.37 -18.71
C THR A 12 -32.28 -14.40 -17.22
N ILE A 13 -32.90 -15.33 -16.46
CA ILE A 13 -32.66 -15.44 -15.01
C ILE A 13 -31.20 -15.80 -14.73
N ALA A 14 -30.61 -16.73 -15.49
CA ALA A 14 -29.21 -17.12 -15.35
C ALA A 14 -28.26 -15.95 -15.63
N PHE A 15 -28.54 -15.15 -16.66
CA PHE A 15 -27.73 -13.98 -17.01
C PHE A 15 -27.78 -12.90 -15.91
N ILE A 16 -28.98 -12.59 -15.39
CA ILE A 16 -29.15 -11.63 -14.30
C ILE A 16 -28.40 -12.08 -13.04
N ALA A 17 -28.50 -13.37 -12.69
CA ALA A 17 -27.79 -13.92 -11.54
C ALA A 17 -26.26 -13.80 -11.71
N ALA A 18 -25.71 -14.11 -12.89
CA ALA A 18 -24.28 -13.99 -13.16
C ALA A 18 -23.78 -12.53 -13.08
N VAL A 19 -24.58 -11.57 -13.57
CA VAL A 19 -24.27 -10.14 -13.49
C VAL A 19 -24.27 -9.67 -12.03
N LEU A 20 -25.25 -10.08 -11.23
CA LEU A 20 -25.34 -9.73 -9.81
C LEU A 20 -24.17 -10.30 -8.99
N VAL A 21 -23.77 -11.55 -9.25
CA VAL A 21 -22.61 -12.18 -8.60
C VAL A 21 -21.32 -11.44 -8.97
N SER A 22 -21.16 -11.06 -10.24
CA SER A 22 -19.98 -10.33 -10.71
C SER A 22 -19.89 -8.94 -10.09
N LEU A 23 -21.02 -8.22 -9.99
CA LEU A 23 -21.10 -6.92 -9.31
C LEU A 23 -20.76 -7.03 -7.82
N ALA A 24 -21.31 -8.03 -7.13
CA ALA A 24 -21.02 -8.25 -5.71
C ALA A 24 -19.53 -8.56 -5.48
N ALA A 25 -18.91 -9.38 -6.33
CA ALA A 25 -17.48 -9.67 -6.29
C ALA A 25 -16.62 -8.43 -6.56
N PHE A 26 -17.03 -7.57 -7.49
CA PHE A 26 -16.32 -6.32 -7.79
C PHE A 26 -16.40 -5.31 -6.62
N VAL A 27 -17.55 -5.22 -5.96
CA VAL A 27 -17.74 -4.37 -4.77
C VAL A 27 -16.91 -4.86 -3.57
N THR A 28 -16.82 -6.18 -3.35
CA THR A 28 -15.96 -6.71 -2.28
C THR A 28 -14.48 -6.51 -2.57
N LEU A 29 -14.04 -6.64 -3.83
CA LEU A 29 -12.66 -6.34 -4.23
C LEU A 29 -12.27 -4.87 -4.01
N THR A 30 -13.14 -3.93 -4.38
CA THR A 30 -12.86 -2.49 -4.26
C THR A 30 -12.85 -1.99 -2.81
N LYS A 31 -13.61 -2.61 -1.91
CA LYS A 31 -13.60 -2.25 -0.47
C LYS A 31 -12.23 -2.53 0.19
N ASN A 32 -11.49 -3.52 -0.30
CA ASN A 32 -10.22 -3.93 0.29
C ASN A 32 -9.04 -2.98 -0.03
N GLN A 33 -9.17 -2.15 -1.09
CA GLN A 33 -8.14 -1.16 -1.45
C GLN A 33 -8.19 0.13 -0.61
N ARG A 34 -9.20 0.29 0.26
CA ARG A 34 -9.37 1.44 1.16
C ARG A 34 -8.80 1.20 2.57
N LEU A 35 -7.87 0.26 2.74
CA LEU A 35 -6.89 0.33 3.84
C LEU A 35 -5.90 1.44 3.50
N GLN A 36 -6.41 2.66 3.59
CA GLN A 36 -5.72 3.91 3.41
C GLN A 36 -4.74 4.00 4.58
N SER A 37 -3.48 3.66 4.32
CA SER A 37 -2.39 3.81 5.27
C SER A 37 -2.44 5.22 5.82
N SER A 38 -2.54 5.38 7.14
CA SER A 38 -2.36 6.68 7.80
C SER A 38 -1.15 7.37 7.19
N PRO A 39 -1.19 8.70 6.94
CA PRO A 39 0.00 9.41 6.51
C PRO A 39 1.14 9.09 7.48
N PRO A 40 2.36 8.90 6.97
CA PRO A 40 3.50 8.60 7.81
C PRO A 40 3.74 9.75 8.80
N PRO A 41 4.39 9.47 9.95
CA PRO A 41 4.75 10.50 10.92
C PRO A 41 5.57 11.62 10.28
N ALA A 42 5.47 12.84 10.80
CA ALA A 42 6.15 14.01 10.24
C ALA A 42 7.69 13.90 10.21
N TYR A 43 8.27 13.02 11.04
CA TYR A 43 9.71 12.74 11.05
C TYR A 43 10.15 11.78 9.95
N VAL A 44 9.22 11.11 9.26
CA VAL A 44 9.49 10.23 8.11
C VAL A 44 9.39 11.05 6.83
N LYS A 45 10.48 11.14 6.09
CA LYS A 45 10.53 11.87 4.81
C LYS A 45 10.18 10.97 3.63
N LYS A 46 10.67 9.72 3.63
CA LYS A 46 10.38 8.69 2.64
C LYS A 46 10.52 7.33 3.30
N GLU A 47 9.63 6.39 2.97
CA GLU A 47 9.71 5.00 3.45
C GLU A 47 9.59 4.08 2.24
N THR A 48 10.49 3.09 2.16
CA THR A 48 10.49 2.02 1.17
C THR A 48 10.60 0.68 1.89
N GLN A 49 10.46 -0.43 1.15
CA GLN A 49 10.61 -1.76 1.73
C GLN A 49 12.01 -2.02 2.29
N LYS A 50 13.02 -1.26 1.84
CA LYS A 50 14.43 -1.46 2.21
C LYS A 50 14.92 -0.47 3.25
N LYS A 51 14.33 0.72 3.32
CA LYS A 51 14.74 1.73 4.28
C LYS A 51 13.71 2.80 4.55
N ILE A 52 13.91 3.50 5.65
CA ILE A 52 13.28 4.78 5.96
C ILE A 52 14.32 5.87 5.85
N ILE A 53 13.94 7.01 5.29
CA ILE A 53 14.72 8.25 5.27
C ILE A 53 13.99 9.23 6.17
N TYR A 54 14.67 9.71 7.20
CA TYR A 54 14.11 10.64 8.16
C TYR A 54 14.32 12.09 7.74
N ASN A 55 13.46 12.97 8.24
CA ASN A 55 13.59 14.40 8.05
C ASN A 55 14.77 14.89 8.92
N PRO A 56 15.79 15.60 8.36
CA PRO A 56 16.97 16.04 9.11
C PRO A 56 16.65 16.94 10.31
N ASP A 57 15.52 17.64 10.29
CA ASP A 57 15.09 18.52 11.38
C ASP A 57 14.42 17.77 12.55
N SER A 58 14.30 16.44 12.45
CA SER A 58 13.65 15.62 13.47
C SER A 58 14.54 15.39 14.68
N ASP A 59 13.91 15.21 15.85
CA ASP A 59 14.61 14.79 17.05
C ASP A 59 15.32 13.43 16.85
N LEU A 60 16.61 13.39 17.19
CA LEU A 60 17.47 12.25 16.97
C LEU A 60 17.06 11.03 17.81
N GLY A 61 16.52 11.27 19.02
CA GLY A 61 16.03 10.22 19.90
C GLY A 61 14.81 9.52 19.31
N THR A 62 13.87 10.30 18.79
CA THR A 62 12.63 9.83 18.15
C THR A 62 12.93 8.92 16.96
N ILE A 63 13.77 9.37 16.03
CA ILE A 63 14.07 8.58 14.81
C ILE A 63 14.90 7.33 15.10
N LYS A 64 15.77 7.37 16.12
CA LYS A 64 16.51 6.18 16.57
C LYS A 64 15.59 5.14 17.21
N ASN A 65 14.63 5.60 18.02
CA ASN A 65 13.67 4.72 18.67
C ASN A 65 12.73 4.09 17.63
N ASP A 66 12.19 4.87 16.69
CA ASP A 66 11.36 4.36 15.58
C ASP A 66 12.11 3.30 14.77
N CYS A 67 13.36 3.57 14.38
CA CYS A 67 14.15 2.60 13.63
C CYS A 67 14.36 1.29 14.39
N ARG A 68 14.64 1.39 15.70
CA ARG A 68 14.81 0.21 16.58
C ARG A 68 13.50 -0.57 16.72
N GLU A 69 12.37 0.10 16.91
CA GLU A 69 11.05 -0.52 17.03
C GLU A 69 10.64 -1.25 15.74
N LYS A 70 11.04 -0.73 14.59
CA LYS A 70 10.85 -1.36 13.28
C LYS A 70 11.87 -2.46 12.96
N GLY A 71 12.83 -2.72 13.85
CA GLY A 71 13.84 -3.77 13.69
C GLY A 71 14.91 -3.48 12.63
N GLY A 72 15.09 -2.22 12.24
CA GLY A 72 16.13 -1.82 11.30
C GLY A 72 17.43 -1.36 11.96
N ILE A 73 18.41 -1.02 11.13
CA ILE A 73 19.72 -0.52 11.53
C ILE A 73 19.78 0.98 11.25
N PHE A 74 19.95 1.78 12.31
CA PHE A 74 20.06 3.22 12.18
C PHE A 74 21.42 3.61 11.60
N ASN A 75 21.42 4.35 10.49
CA ASN A 75 22.60 4.86 9.82
C ASN A 75 22.60 6.41 9.83
N PRO A 76 23.57 7.06 10.50
CA PRO A 76 23.60 8.52 10.62
C PRO A 76 23.98 9.25 9.32
N CYS A 77 24.57 8.54 8.35
CA CYS A 77 24.90 9.05 7.02
C CYS A 77 24.59 7.97 5.98
N GLY A 78 23.34 7.54 5.96
CA GLY A 78 22.83 6.66 4.92
C GLY A 78 22.61 7.39 3.60
N SER A 79 22.45 6.61 2.54
CA SER A 79 22.14 7.16 1.23
C SER A 79 20.73 7.75 1.23
N TYR A 80 20.59 9.00 0.78
CA TYR A 80 19.30 9.62 0.53
C TYR A 80 18.52 8.95 -0.62
N CYS A 81 19.19 8.14 -1.44
CA CYS A 81 18.65 7.70 -2.72
C CYS A 81 18.41 6.20 -2.73
N GLU A 82 17.37 5.78 -3.44
CA GLU A 82 17.22 4.35 -3.71
C GLU A 82 18.26 3.89 -4.74
N LYS A 83 18.44 2.57 -4.78
CA LYS A 83 19.26 1.96 -5.82
C LYS A 83 18.70 2.36 -7.19
N ASP A 84 19.58 2.79 -8.08
CA ASP A 84 19.27 3.18 -9.46
C ASP A 84 18.49 4.52 -9.61
N GLU A 85 18.33 5.33 -8.55
CA GLU A 85 17.83 6.71 -8.64
C GLU A 85 18.95 7.71 -8.95
N VAL A 86 18.71 8.65 -9.88
CA VAL A 86 19.59 9.82 -10.09
C VAL A 86 19.22 10.89 -9.07
N CYS A 87 20.17 11.26 -8.22
CA CYS A 87 19.91 12.12 -7.07
C CYS A 87 21.19 12.80 -6.57
N ILE A 88 21.03 13.74 -5.65
CA ILE A 88 22.15 14.35 -4.93
C ILE A 88 22.62 13.37 -3.84
N GLN A 89 23.90 13.01 -3.87
CA GLN A 89 24.52 12.23 -2.79
C GLN A 89 24.79 13.14 -1.59
N ILE A 90 23.88 13.13 -0.63
CA ILE A 90 24.04 13.75 0.69
C ILE A 90 23.83 12.71 1.78
N CYS A 91 24.45 12.92 2.94
CA CYS A 91 24.15 12.15 4.14
C CYS A 91 22.69 12.36 4.54
N ALA A 92 22.00 11.27 4.83
CA ALA A 92 20.68 11.31 5.45
C ALA A 92 20.62 10.37 6.65
N TYR A 93 19.80 10.70 7.63
CA TYR A 93 19.43 9.76 8.67
C TYR A 93 18.54 8.69 8.05
N THR A 94 19.01 7.44 8.05
CA THR A 94 18.24 6.31 7.51
C THR A 94 18.07 5.21 8.53
N CYS A 95 16.99 4.45 8.37
CA CYS A 95 16.82 3.14 8.99
C CYS A 95 16.86 2.09 7.89
N GLU A 96 17.83 1.19 7.90
CA GLU A 96 18.02 0.18 6.86
C GLU A 96 17.49 -1.18 7.33
N PHE A 97 16.73 -1.86 6.46
CA PHE A 97 16.19 -3.19 6.70
C PHE A 97 16.99 -4.22 5.90
N ASN A 98 17.38 -5.31 6.56
CA ASN A 98 18.08 -6.45 5.92
C ASN A 98 17.13 -7.31 5.08
#